data_AF-A0A7X5U817-F1
#
_entry.id   AF-A0A7X5U817-F1
#
_cell.length_a   1.000
_cell.length_b   1.000
_cell.length_c   1.000
_cell.angle_alpha   90.00
_cell.angle_beta   90.00
_cell.angle_gamma   90.00
#
_symmetry.space_group_name_H-M   'P 1'
#
loop_
_entity.id
_entity.type
_entity.pdbx_description
1 polymer ?
#
loop_
_entity_poly.entity_id
_entity_poly.type
_entity_poly.pdbx_seq_one_letter_code
_entity_poly.pdbx_strand_id
1 'polypeptide(L)'
;MSPRPVFVIAVPLDEPCADLLAGHGDADVHRLDVVAPGKLLVGLERLRATHAVLSTAQFDALRLHPAFALADLDTLGKIYLAGDAPLPVVAGFDVQRLATTSRDPALAVDGEIVAADTDKRLAGADYTAGRIATEALSVAALHSMLDGLRRAGAFIDADDVLNATDLLERVRADPHQRTLLRRWLRVLTAEGLLRHHEGRFRLASGHATEATPDWDHVERLWLAAGDTAHTLRFARDAASALPELIDGSLKAVHLLFPQGDLALAHALYRESIAARYQHAAVASCLSRIAQSRQGARLRILEAGGGTGATTDQAWPALRDHDVDYLFTDVSRFFLQQVEARHPGLRTGLYDIDRSPSGQGHAVGSIDVIVAGGVLNAARNTDASLRWLASLLAPGGWLVLSEPTVEEYWVMASQAFMLAEPDDERAASQSTFLSHAQWLDALAGAGLQTLVDLPPPGHALASLGHRVFATQVAPTP
;
A
#
# COMPACT_ATOMS: atom_id res chain seq x y z
N MET A 1 50.87 -24.50 3.21
CA MET A 1 49.67 -23.65 3.33
C MET A 1 49.29 -23.28 1.91
N SER A 2 48.07 -23.59 1.47
CA SER A 2 47.59 -23.13 0.17
C SER A 2 47.56 -21.59 0.17
N PRO A 3 47.92 -20.92 -0.93
CA PRO A 3 47.87 -19.46 -1.00
C PRO A 3 46.44 -18.97 -0.73
N ARG A 4 46.31 -17.83 -0.04
CA ARG A 4 45.00 -17.21 0.23
C ARG A 4 44.33 -16.83 -1.08
N PRO A 5 43.00 -17.05 -1.22
CA PRO A 5 42.26 -16.58 -2.38
C PRO A 5 42.32 -15.06 -2.49
N VAL A 6 42.56 -14.54 -3.70
CA VAL A 6 42.51 -13.11 -4.00
C VAL A 6 41.34 -12.87 -4.94
N PHE A 7 40.31 -12.19 -4.44
CA PHE A 7 39.10 -11.85 -5.18
C PHE A 7 39.20 -10.44 -5.76
N VAL A 8 38.90 -10.31 -7.04
CA VAL A 8 38.67 -9.01 -7.69
C VAL A 8 37.20 -8.90 -8.07
N ILE A 9 36.54 -7.89 -7.53
CA ILE A 9 35.09 -7.67 -7.70
C ILE A 9 34.88 -6.37 -8.49
N ALA A 10 34.25 -6.48 -9.65
CA ALA A 10 33.95 -5.35 -10.54
C ALA A 10 32.43 -5.10 -10.70
N VAL A 11 31.61 -5.75 -9.87
CA VAL A 11 30.14 -5.61 -9.82
C VAL A 11 29.69 -5.10 -8.44
N PRO A 12 28.44 -4.64 -8.28
CA PRO A 12 27.86 -4.37 -6.97
C PRO A 12 27.98 -5.60 -6.03
N LEU A 13 28.21 -5.36 -4.74
CA LEU A 13 28.21 -6.42 -3.72
C LEU A 13 26.77 -6.70 -3.31
N ASP A 14 26.10 -7.56 -4.06
CA ASP A 14 24.77 -8.09 -3.73
C ASP A 14 24.88 -9.34 -2.82
N GLU A 15 23.73 -9.83 -2.35
CA GLU A 15 23.63 -11.00 -1.45
C GLU A 15 24.33 -12.26 -2.02
N PRO A 16 24.18 -12.61 -3.32
CA PRO A 16 24.96 -13.68 -3.95
C PRO A 16 26.48 -13.51 -3.86
N CYS A 17 26.98 -12.29 -4.03
CA CYS A 17 28.40 -12.01 -3.92
C CYS A 17 28.89 -12.11 -2.47
N ALA A 18 28.07 -11.71 -1.50
CA ALA A 18 28.38 -11.84 -0.08
C ALA A 18 28.45 -13.32 0.36
N ASP A 19 27.52 -14.15 -0.09
CA ASP A 19 27.51 -15.60 0.20
C ASP A 19 28.72 -16.32 -0.38
N LEU A 20 29.09 -15.98 -1.63
CA LEU A 20 30.31 -16.49 -2.25
C LEU A 20 31.55 -16.19 -1.41
N LEU A 21 31.68 -14.94 -0.94
CA LEU A 21 32.81 -14.51 -0.12
C LEU A 21 32.81 -15.16 1.27
N ALA A 22 31.64 -15.33 1.88
CA ALA A 22 31.49 -16.02 3.17
C ALA A 22 31.96 -17.48 3.09
N GLY A 23 31.73 -18.15 1.95
CA GLY A 23 32.27 -19.49 1.68
C GLY A 23 33.80 -19.56 1.58
N HIS A 24 34.48 -18.41 1.48
CA HIS A 24 35.93 -18.30 1.30
C HIS A 24 36.67 -17.64 2.48
N GLY A 25 36.00 -17.46 3.62
CA GLY A 25 36.56 -17.22 4.97
C GLY A 25 37.64 -16.13 5.13
N ASP A 26 38.84 -16.38 4.63
CA ASP A 26 40.08 -15.62 4.84
C ASP A 26 40.68 -15.13 3.50
N ALA A 27 39.80 -14.68 2.59
CA ALA A 27 40.15 -14.21 1.26
C ALA A 27 40.50 -12.71 1.23
N ASP A 28 41.49 -12.35 0.41
CA ASP A 28 41.85 -10.95 0.15
C ASP A 28 40.91 -10.40 -0.94
N VAL A 29 40.06 -9.44 -0.58
CA VAL A 29 39.02 -8.90 -1.48
C VAL A 29 39.37 -7.49 -1.94
N HIS A 30 39.44 -7.30 -3.26
CA HIS A 30 39.72 -6.02 -3.90
C HIS A 30 38.56 -5.60 -4.79
N ARG A 31 38.06 -4.38 -4.58
CA ARG A 31 37.06 -3.77 -5.46
C ARG A 31 37.73 -2.92 -6.53
N LEU A 32 37.26 -3.07 -7.76
CA LEU A 32 37.67 -2.24 -8.89
C LEU A 32 36.43 -1.53 -9.45
N ASP A 33 36.29 -0.25 -9.12
CA ASP A 33 35.23 0.63 -9.65
C ASP A 33 35.54 1.07 -11.10
N VAL A 34 35.95 0.12 -11.95
CA VAL A 34 36.48 0.43 -13.28
C VAL A 34 35.81 -0.44 -14.34
N VAL A 35 35.11 0.22 -15.27
CA VAL A 35 34.35 -0.42 -16.35
C VAL A 35 35.22 -0.74 -17.58
N ALA A 36 36.37 -0.08 -17.72
CA ALA A 36 37.23 -0.23 -18.90
C ALA A 36 38.00 -1.57 -18.88
N PRO A 37 37.87 -2.44 -19.90
CA PRO A 37 38.42 -3.79 -19.90
C PRO A 37 39.94 -3.83 -19.73
N GLY A 38 40.68 -2.88 -20.32
CA GLY A 38 42.14 -2.82 -20.15
C GLY A 38 42.58 -2.50 -18.71
N LYS A 39 41.83 -1.68 -17.97
CA LYS A 39 42.14 -1.38 -16.56
C LYS A 39 41.75 -2.55 -15.64
N LEU A 40 40.65 -3.23 -15.95
CA LEU A 40 40.25 -4.45 -15.26
C LEU A 40 41.32 -5.54 -15.41
N LEU A 41 41.85 -5.71 -16.63
CA LEU A 41 42.93 -6.65 -16.94
C LEU A 41 44.21 -6.36 -16.12
N VAL A 42 44.67 -5.11 -16.12
CA VAL A 42 45.82 -4.67 -15.30
C VAL A 42 45.56 -4.88 -13.81
N GLY A 43 44.32 -4.69 -13.36
CA GLY A 43 43.92 -4.94 -11.98
C GLY A 43 44.04 -6.42 -11.59
N LEU A 44 43.51 -7.32 -12.43
CA LEU A 44 43.59 -8.77 -12.23
C LEU A 44 45.03 -9.27 -12.16
N GLU A 45 45.88 -8.81 -13.09
CA GLU A 45 47.30 -9.17 -13.18
C GLU A 45 48.10 -8.62 -12.00
N ARG A 46 47.98 -7.32 -11.70
CA ARG A 46 48.73 -6.67 -10.59
C ARG A 46 48.40 -7.28 -9.24
N LEU A 47 47.14 -7.68 -9.03
CA LEU A 47 46.68 -8.27 -7.79
C LEU A 47 46.91 -9.78 -7.74
N ARG A 48 47.40 -10.41 -8.83
CA ARG A 48 47.49 -11.86 -8.98
C ARG A 48 46.19 -12.55 -8.56
N ALA A 49 45.08 -12.06 -9.11
CA ALA A 49 43.75 -12.53 -8.75
C ALA A 49 43.63 -14.04 -8.98
N THR A 50 43.01 -14.74 -8.02
CA THR A 50 42.66 -16.15 -8.18
C THR A 50 41.19 -16.35 -8.51
N HIS A 51 40.35 -15.38 -8.13
CA HIS A 51 38.92 -15.33 -8.42
C HIS A 51 38.54 -13.94 -8.94
N ALA A 52 37.64 -13.88 -9.93
CA ALA A 52 37.05 -12.63 -10.41
C ALA A 52 35.52 -12.70 -10.37
N VAL A 53 34.86 -11.62 -9.92
CA VAL A 53 33.40 -11.48 -9.97
C VAL A 53 33.05 -10.33 -10.92
N LEU A 54 32.49 -10.68 -12.07
CA LEU A 54 32.27 -9.79 -13.21
C LEU A 54 30.82 -9.90 -13.71
N SER A 55 30.30 -8.89 -14.37
CA SER A 55 29.11 -9.06 -15.22
C SER A 55 29.49 -9.78 -16.52
N THR A 56 28.51 -10.39 -17.18
CA THR A 56 28.73 -11.03 -18.50
C THR A 56 29.29 -10.02 -19.51
N ALA A 57 28.76 -8.78 -19.52
CA ALA A 57 29.23 -7.71 -20.41
C ALA A 57 30.70 -7.31 -20.14
N GLN A 58 31.11 -7.23 -18.88
CA GLN A 58 32.50 -6.94 -18.51
C GLN A 58 33.43 -8.08 -18.95
N PHE A 59 33.05 -9.33 -18.74
CA PHE A 59 33.84 -10.48 -19.16
C PHE A 59 33.94 -10.58 -20.69
N ASP A 60 32.85 -10.30 -21.41
CA ASP A 60 32.85 -10.21 -22.87
C ASP A 60 33.76 -9.09 -23.40
N ALA A 61 33.71 -7.91 -22.78
CA ALA A 61 34.59 -6.81 -23.15
C ALA A 61 36.07 -7.12 -22.85
N LEU A 62 36.34 -7.82 -21.74
CA LEU A 62 37.67 -8.25 -21.33
C LEU A 62 38.26 -9.25 -22.33
N ARG A 63 37.53 -10.31 -22.72
CA ARG A 63 38.02 -11.33 -23.66
C ARG A 63 38.25 -10.81 -25.08
N LEU A 64 37.49 -9.79 -25.49
CA LEU A 64 37.63 -9.15 -26.80
C LEU A 64 38.75 -8.12 -26.84
N HIS A 65 39.32 -7.77 -25.68
CA HIS A 65 40.40 -6.79 -25.60
C HIS A 65 41.73 -7.36 -26.13
N PRO A 66 42.46 -6.67 -27.01
CA PRO A 66 43.70 -7.18 -27.62
C PRO A 66 44.78 -7.61 -26.62
N ALA A 67 44.84 -6.94 -25.46
CA ALA A 67 45.82 -7.25 -24.42
C ALA A 67 45.47 -8.51 -23.60
N PHE A 68 44.25 -9.06 -23.72
CA PHE A 68 43.81 -10.20 -22.91
C PHE A 68 44.67 -11.45 -23.15
N ALA A 69 45.02 -11.73 -24.41
CA ALA A 69 45.91 -12.83 -24.78
C ALA A 69 47.37 -12.64 -24.36
N LEU A 70 47.74 -11.43 -23.93
CA LEU A 70 49.10 -11.06 -23.52
C LEU A 70 49.23 -10.86 -22.00
N ALA A 71 48.12 -10.86 -21.27
CA ALA A 71 48.12 -10.64 -19.83
C ALA A 71 48.56 -11.88 -19.08
N ASP A 72 49.36 -11.70 -18.02
CA ASP A 72 49.73 -12.78 -17.10
C ASP A 72 48.58 -13.05 -16.12
N LEU A 73 47.69 -13.97 -16.50
CA LEU A 73 46.54 -14.42 -15.70
C LEU A 73 46.71 -15.85 -15.20
N ASP A 74 47.95 -16.32 -15.04
CA ASP A 74 48.29 -17.69 -14.64
C ASP A 74 47.65 -18.15 -13.32
N THR A 75 47.36 -17.23 -12.41
CA THR A 75 46.71 -17.48 -11.12
C THR A 75 45.19 -17.48 -11.19
N LEU A 76 44.58 -16.90 -12.23
CA LEU A 76 43.14 -16.70 -12.30
C LEU A 76 42.44 -18.01 -12.69
N GLY A 77 42.02 -18.78 -11.68
CA GLY A 77 41.40 -20.08 -11.88
C GLY A 77 39.88 -20.03 -12.06
N LYS A 78 39.19 -19.10 -11.39
CA LYS A 78 37.73 -19.05 -11.35
C LYS A 78 37.16 -17.67 -11.66
N ILE A 79 36.10 -17.65 -12.46
CA ILE A 79 35.38 -16.43 -12.81
C ILE A 79 33.89 -16.64 -12.53
N TYR A 80 33.34 -15.80 -11.66
CA TYR A 80 31.91 -15.77 -11.35
C TYR A 80 31.24 -14.67 -12.15
N LEU A 81 30.25 -15.05 -12.97
CA LEU A 81 29.46 -14.10 -13.75
C LEU A 81 28.16 -13.76 -13.04
N ALA A 82 27.91 -12.47 -12.83
CA ALA A 82 26.63 -11.93 -12.37
C ALA A 82 25.63 -11.80 -13.53
N GLY A 83 24.36 -12.13 -13.25
CA GLY A 83 23.24 -12.09 -14.20
C GLY A 83 22.92 -13.43 -14.89
N ASP A 84 21.90 -13.42 -15.77
CA ASP A 84 21.32 -14.65 -16.33
C ASP A 84 21.80 -15.04 -17.74
N ALA A 85 22.68 -14.25 -18.35
CA ALA A 85 23.18 -14.50 -19.70
C ALA A 85 23.98 -15.82 -19.80
N PRO A 86 23.86 -16.58 -20.91
CA PRO A 86 24.52 -17.89 -21.06
C PRO A 86 26.01 -17.85 -20.71
N LEU A 87 26.50 -18.86 -20.00
CA LEU A 87 27.91 -18.93 -19.63
C LEU A 87 28.78 -19.12 -20.88
N PRO A 88 29.71 -18.20 -21.18
CA PRO A 88 30.63 -18.36 -22.28
C PRO A 88 31.62 -19.50 -21.98
N VAL A 89 31.85 -20.37 -22.96
CA VAL A 89 32.88 -21.41 -22.87
C VAL A 89 34.21 -20.80 -23.30
N VAL A 90 35.15 -20.68 -22.35
CA VAL A 90 36.49 -20.14 -22.61
C VAL A 90 37.52 -21.14 -22.10
N ALA A 91 38.45 -21.56 -22.97
CA ALA A 91 39.51 -22.48 -22.58
C ALA A 91 40.44 -21.83 -21.55
N GLY A 92 40.75 -22.56 -20.47
CA GLY A 92 41.70 -22.13 -19.43
C GLY A 92 41.08 -21.46 -18.21
N PHE A 93 39.78 -21.17 -18.19
CA PHE A 93 39.08 -20.58 -17.04
C PHE A 93 37.88 -21.42 -16.61
N ASP A 94 37.69 -21.62 -15.31
CA ASP A 94 36.46 -22.16 -14.73
C ASP A 94 35.44 -21.02 -14.56
N VAL A 95 34.54 -20.88 -15.53
CA VAL A 95 33.51 -19.84 -15.54
C VAL A 95 32.23 -20.40 -14.95
N GLN A 96 31.81 -19.85 -13.81
CA GLN A 96 30.62 -20.26 -13.08
C GLN A 96 29.61 -19.11 -13.02
N ARG A 97 28.34 -19.46 -12.93
CA ARG A 97 27.31 -18.47 -12.61
C ARG A 97 27.37 -18.18 -11.13
N LEU A 98 27.40 -16.91 -10.76
CA LEU A 98 27.12 -16.51 -9.38
C LEU A 98 25.68 -16.94 -9.09
N ALA A 99 25.46 -17.77 -8.07
CA ALA A 99 24.14 -18.31 -7.77
C ALA A 99 23.16 -17.15 -7.60
N THR A 100 22.32 -16.89 -8.60
CA THR A 100 21.16 -16.04 -8.41
C THR A 100 20.30 -16.78 -7.40
N THR A 101 19.70 -16.06 -6.45
CA THR A 101 18.58 -16.61 -5.69
C THR A 101 17.53 -16.96 -6.72
N SER A 102 17.56 -18.21 -7.21
CA SER A 102 16.51 -18.81 -7.99
C SER A 102 15.29 -18.75 -7.10
N ARG A 103 14.51 -17.67 -7.20
CA ARG A 103 13.19 -17.61 -6.59
C ARG A 103 12.41 -18.72 -7.27
N ASP A 104 12.15 -19.79 -6.54
CA ASP A 104 11.21 -20.81 -6.97
C ASP A 104 9.96 -20.08 -7.50
N PRO A 105 9.55 -20.27 -8.76
CA PRO A 105 8.37 -19.62 -9.31
C PRO A 105 7.13 -19.87 -8.44
N ALA A 106 7.07 -20.99 -7.73
CA ALA A 106 6.01 -21.30 -6.77
C ALA A 106 6.00 -20.39 -5.53
N LEU A 107 7.11 -19.70 -5.24
CA LEU A 107 7.32 -18.76 -4.15
C LEU A 107 7.33 -17.29 -4.62
N ALA A 108 7.02 -17.05 -5.90
CA ALA A 108 6.94 -15.70 -6.42
C ALA A 108 5.82 -14.89 -5.73
N VAL A 109 6.13 -13.65 -5.41
CA VAL A 109 5.15 -12.64 -4.98
C VAL A 109 4.68 -11.94 -6.24
N ASP A 110 3.71 -12.55 -6.91
CA ASP A 110 3.13 -12.11 -8.18
C ASP A 110 1.62 -11.86 -8.05
N GLY A 111 1.09 -10.91 -8.81
CA GLY A 111 -0.31 -10.51 -8.75
C GLY A 111 -1.30 -11.66 -8.96
N GLU A 112 -1.07 -12.56 -9.93
CA GLU A 112 -2.00 -13.66 -10.21
C GLU A 112 -2.00 -14.70 -9.08
N ILE A 113 -0.81 -15.01 -8.55
CA ILE A 113 -0.65 -15.97 -7.46
C ILE A 113 -1.29 -15.43 -6.18
N VAL A 114 -1.02 -14.18 -5.83
CA VAL A 114 -1.59 -13.54 -4.63
C VAL A 114 -3.10 -13.40 -4.77
N ALA A 115 -3.63 -13.05 -5.95
CA ALA A 115 -5.06 -13.02 -6.19
C ALA A 115 -5.71 -14.39 -5.92
N ALA A 116 -5.14 -15.45 -6.47
CA ALA A 116 -5.66 -16.81 -6.29
C ALA A 116 -5.62 -17.27 -4.82
N ASP A 117 -4.58 -16.92 -4.07
CA ASP A 117 -4.52 -17.23 -2.63
C ASP A 117 -5.50 -16.40 -1.80
N THR A 118 -5.73 -15.15 -2.20
CA THR A 118 -6.74 -14.28 -1.59
C THR A 118 -8.13 -14.89 -1.75
N ASP A 119 -8.47 -15.35 -2.95
CA ASP A 119 -9.76 -16.00 -3.22
C ASP A 119 -9.92 -17.31 -2.46
N LYS A 120 -8.84 -18.10 -2.31
CA LYS A 120 -8.87 -19.30 -1.45
C LYS A 120 -9.15 -18.95 0.01
N ARG A 121 -8.58 -17.86 0.54
CA ARG A 121 -8.85 -17.40 1.93
C ARG A 121 -10.29 -16.95 2.11
N LEU A 122 -10.92 -16.46 1.06
CA LEU A 122 -12.32 -16.03 1.03
C LEU A 122 -13.23 -17.04 0.34
N ALA A 123 -12.85 -18.32 0.32
CA ALA A 123 -13.67 -19.36 -0.27
C ALA A 123 -15.10 -19.35 0.31
N GLY A 124 -16.08 -19.23 -0.58
CA GLY A 124 -17.50 -19.13 -0.22
C GLY A 124 -18.03 -17.69 -0.07
N ALA A 125 -17.19 -16.66 -0.21
CA ALA A 125 -17.66 -15.29 -0.30
C ALA A 125 -18.33 -15.02 -1.66
N ASP A 126 -19.48 -14.34 -1.64
CA ASP A 126 -20.15 -13.87 -2.85
C ASP A 126 -19.74 -12.42 -3.16
N TYR A 127 -18.70 -12.27 -3.96
CA TYR A 127 -18.20 -10.96 -4.38
C TYR A 127 -19.23 -10.16 -5.19
N THR A 128 -20.15 -10.83 -5.90
CA THR A 128 -21.15 -10.14 -6.70
C THR A 128 -22.22 -9.54 -5.80
N ALA A 129 -22.73 -10.33 -4.85
CA ALA A 129 -23.69 -9.85 -3.85
C ALA A 129 -23.06 -8.73 -3.01
N GLY A 130 -21.81 -8.89 -2.57
CA GLY A 130 -21.10 -7.87 -1.81
C GLY A 130 -20.91 -6.56 -2.59
N ARG A 131 -20.50 -6.63 -3.88
CA ARG A 131 -20.43 -5.45 -4.74
C ARG A 131 -21.79 -4.74 -4.86
N ILE A 132 -22.86 -5.49 -5.13
CA ILE A 132 -24.22 -4.93 -5.27
C ILE A 132 -24.65 -4.24 -3.96
N ALA A 133 -24.36 -4.83 -2.81
CA ALA A 133 -24.67 -4.23 -1.51
C ALA A 133 -23.90 -2.92 -1.27
N THR A 134 -22.61 -2.87 -1.61
CA THR A 134 -21.78 -1.65 -1.47
C THR A 134 -22.22 -0.55 -2.44
N GLU A 135 -22.59 -0.89 -3.68
CA GLU A 135 -23.15 0.06 -4.65
C GLU A 135 -24.49 0.62 -4.17
N ALA A 136 -25.38 -0.22 -3.62
CA ALA A 136 -26.65 0.22 -3.06
C ALA A 136 -26.46 1.16 -1.86
N LEU A 137 -25.49 0.87 -0.98
CA LEU A 137 -25.10 1.77 0.12
C LEU A 137 -24.60 3.13 -0.41
N SER A 138 -23.81 3.11 -1.49
CA SER A 138 -23.29 4.33 -2.12
C SER A 138 -24.40 5.21 -2.69
N VAL A 139 -25.38 4.61 -3.37
CA VAL A 139 -26.57 5.32 -3.88
C VAL A 139 -27.40 5.90 -2.72
N ALA A 140 -27.66 5.10 -1.67
CA ALA A 140 -28.37 5.59 -0.49
C ALA A 140 -27.64 6.75 0.20
N ALA A 141 -26.31 6.72 0.26
CA ALA A 141 -25.52 7.81 0.81
C ALA A 141 -25.59 9.09 -0.05
N LEU A 142 -25.55 8.99 -1.39
CA LEU A 142 -25.76 10.13 -2.30
C LEU A 142 -27.13 10.78 -2.06
N HIS A 143 -28.18 9.96 -2.01
CA HIS A 143 -29.53 10.45 -1.75
C HIS A 143 -29.63 11.08 -0.36
N SER A 144 -28.98 10.49 0.64
CA SER A 144 -28.91 11.04 2.00
C SER A 144 -28.21 12.40 2.03
N MET A 145 -27.14 12.62 1.28
CA MET A 145 -26.48 13.93 1.20
C MET A 145 -27.44 15.00 0.67
N LEU A 146 -28.18 14.70 -0.41
CA LEU A 146 -29.17 15.63 -0.95
C LEU A 146 -30.33 15.86 0.05
N ASP A 147 -30.89 14.80 0.61
CA ASP A 147 -31.94 14.86 1.62
C ASP A 147 -31.51 15.64 2.87
N GLY A 148 -30.26 15.47 3.31
CA GLY A 148 -29.67 16.22 4.42
C GLY A 148 -29.62 17.73 4.15
N LEU A 149 -29.20 18.13 2.94
CA LEU A 149 -29.25 19.54 2.51
C LEU A 149 -30.69 20.09 2.51
N ARG A 150 -31.66 19.28 2.07
CA ARG A 150 -33.10 19.63 2.07
C ARG A 150 -33.67 19.79 3.46
N ARG A 151 -33.39 18.85 4.37
CA ARG A 151 -33.79 18.95 5.78
C ARG A 151 -33.12 20.10 6.50
N ALA A 152 -31.90 20.47 6.13
CA ALA A 152 -31.21 21.65 6.64
C ALA A 152 -31.69 22.97 6.00
N GLY A 153 -32.54 22.90 4.96
CA GLY A 153 -33.29 24.03 4.42
C GLY A 153 -32.87 24.51 3.03
N ALA A 154 -31.94 23.84 2.33
CA ALA A 154 -31.57 24.15 0.94
C ALA A 154 -32.36 23.29 -0.06
N PHE A 155 -32.75 23.82 -1.22
CA PHE A 155 -33.54 23.08 -2.22
C PHE A 155 -34.88 22.53 -1.66
N ILE A 156 -35.56 23.36 -0.86
CA ILE A 156 -36.89 23.02 -0.34
C ILE A 156 -37.87 23.00 -1.52
N ASP A 157 -37.82 24.06 -2.32
CA ASP A 157 -38.62 24.20 -3.52
C ASP A 157 -37.86 23.62 -4.73
N ALA A 158 -38.59 22.93 -5.61
CA ALA A 158 -37.99 22.30 -6.78
C ALA A 158 -37.30 23.29 -7.74
N ASP A 159 -37.75 24.55 -7.69
CA ASP A 159 -37.25 25.67 -8.48
C ASP A 159 -36.16 26.48 -7.76
N ASP A 160 -35.72 26.07 -6.57
CA ASP A 160 -34.65 26.74 -5.84
C ASP A 160 -33.36 26.79 -6.67
N VAL A 161 -32.78 27.98 -6.79
CA VAL A 161 -31.50 28.22 -7.44
C VAL A 161 -30.57 28.95 -6.48
N LEU A 162 -29.58 28.22 -5.95
CA LEU A 162 -28.69 28.71 -4.90
C LEU A 162 -27.24 28.75 -5.39
N ASN A 163 -26.49 29.80 -5.05
CA ASN A 163 -25.03 29.73 -5.16
C ASN A 163 -24.45 29.00 -3.93
N ALA A 164 -23.16 28.62 -3.98
CA ALA A 164 -22.53 27.88 -2.89
C ALA A 164 -22.53 28.64 -1.55
N THR A 165 -22.34 29.96 -1.57
CA THR A 165 -22.31 30.79 -0.35
C THR A 165 -23.70 30.84 0.29
N ASP A 166 -24.74 31.17 -0.49
CA ASP A 166 -26.13 31.24 -0.03
C ASP A 166 -26.58 29.89 0.55
N LEU A 167 -26.18 28.78 -0.09
CA LEU A 167 -26.48 27.44 0.37
C LEU A 167 -25.84 27.16 1.74
N LEU A 168 -24.53 27.42 1.89
CA LEU A 168 -23.81 27.19 3.14
C LEU A 168 -24.37 28.03 4.30
N GLU A 169 -24.81 29.26 4.03
CA GLU A 169 -25.49 30.10 5.03
C GLU A 169 -26.87 29.55 5.39
N ARG A 170 -27.64 29.12 4.39
CA ARG A 170 -29.01 28.64 4.58
C ARG A 170 -29.07 27.35 5.39
N VAL A 171 -28.15 26.42 5.16
CA VAL A 171 -28.00 25.19 5.96
C VAL A 171 -27.27 25.40 7.28
N ARG A 172 -26.88 26.65 7.60
CA ARG A 172 -26.14 27.01 8.80
C ARG A 172 -24.84 26.20 8.97
N ALA A 173 -24.14 25.95 7.87
CA ALA A 173 -22.94 25.13 7.86
C ALA A 173 -21.89 25.66 8.83
N ASP A 174 -21.46 24.79 9.76
CA ASP A 174 -20.30 25.05 10.61
C ASP A 174 -19.07 25.37 9.74
N PRO A 175 -18.25 26.38 10.11
CA PRO A 175 -17.10 26.78 9.31
C PRO A 175 -16.16 25.63 8.92
N HIS A 176 -15.95 24.65 9.80
CA HIS A 176 -15.07 23.51 9.54
C HIS A 176 -15.69 22.53 8.53
N GLN A 177 -17.01 22.54 8.33
CA GLN A 177 -17.71 21.63 7.42
C GLN A 177 -17.91 22.21 6.01
N ARG A 178 -17.60 23.48 5.81
CA ARG A 178 -17.83 24.16 4.51
C ARG A 178 -17.05 23.55 3.35
N THR A 179 -15.82 23.08 3.59
CA THR A 179 -15.02 22.40 2.56
C THR A 179 -15.68 21.09 2.12
N LEU A 180 -16.12 20.28 3.08
CA LEU A 180 -16.85 19.03 2.82
C LEU A 180 -18.15 19.28 2.03
N LEU A 181 -18.92 20.31 2.40
CA LEU A 181 -20.19 20.61 1.71
C LEU A 181 -19.99 21.14 0.30
N ARG A 182 -18.95 21.95 0.05
CA ARG A 182 -18.59 22.32 -1.34
C ARG A 182 -18.26 21.10 -2.19
N ARG A 183 -17.68 20.08 -1.57
CA ARG A 183 -17.38 18.81 -2.22
C ARG A 183 -18.62 17.97 -2.47
N TRP A 184 -19.58 17.95 -1.54
CA TRP A 184 -20.90 17.36 -1.79
C TRP A 184 -21.57 18.00 -3.01
N LEU A 185 -21.55 19.33 -3.15
CA LEU A 185 -22.15 19.99 -4.32
C LEU A 185 -21.53 19.55 -5.65
N ARG A 186 -20.20 19.33 -5.67
CA ARG A 186 -19.50 18.80 -6.85
C ARG A 186 -19.91 17.37 -7.15
N VAL A 187 -19.89 16.50 -6.15
CA VAL A 187 -20.27 15.07 -6.28
C VAL A 187 -21.73 14.93 -6.71
N LEU A 188 -22.65 15.60 -6.02
CA LEU A 188 -24.08 15.59 -6.38
C LEU A 188 -24.33 16.14 -7.79
N THR A 189 -23.51 17.07 -8.28
CA THR A 189 -23.58 17.55 -9.67
C THR A 189 -23.03 16.51 -10.65
N ALA A 190 -21.89 15.89 -10.34
CA ALA A 190 -21.26 14.88 -11.19
C ALA A 190 -22.14 13.64 -11.34
N GLU A 191 -22.81 13.23 -10.26
CA GLU A 191 -23.78 12.12 -10.23
C GLU A 191 -25.16 12.51 -10.77
N GLY A 192 -25.34 13.76 -11.19
CA GLY A 192 -26.56 14.21 -11.88
C GLY A 192 -27.77 14.48 -10.98
N LEU A 193 -27.60 14.52 -9.66
CA LEU A 193 -28.64 14.94 -8.70
C LEU A 193 -28.83 16.46 -8.69
N LEU A 194 -27.76 17.21 -8.95
CA LEU A 194 -27.77 18.66 -9.12
C LEU A 194 -27.38 19.06 -10.55
N ARG A 195 -27.84 20.23 -10.98
CA ARG A 195 -27.34 20.92 -12.17
C ARG A 195 -26.60 22.17 -11.73
N HIS A 196 -25.43 22.41 -12.32
CA HIS A 196 -24.63 23.59 -12.07
C HIS A 196 -24.52 24.45 -13.34
N HIS A 197 -24.88 25.73 -13.24
CA HIS A 197 -24.77 26.70 -14.32
C HIS A 197 -24.40 28.06 -13.74
N GLU A 198 -23.36 28.71 -14.27
CA GLU A 198 -22.92 30.06 -13.86
C GLU A 198 -22.76 30.24 -12.33
N GLY A 199 -22.15 29.25 -11.65
CA GLY A 199 -21.91 29.33 -10.21
C GLY A 199 -23.14 29.03 -9.33
N ARG A 200 -24.27 28.65 -9.94
CA ARG A 200 -25.52 28.35 -9.25
C ARG A 200 -25.92 26.89 -9.43
N PHE A 201 -26.51 26.33 -8.38
CA PHE A 201 -26.98 24.97 -8.27
C PHE A 201 -28.51 24.94 -8.22
N ARG A 202 -29.09 23.93 -8.85
CA ARG A 202 -30.51 23.58 -8.76
C ARG A 202 -30.69 22.07 -8.81
N LEU A 203 -31.83 21.57 -8.37
CA LEU A 203 -32.17 20.15 -8.50
C LEU A 203 -32.22 19.73 -9.97
N ALA A 204 -31.72 18.53 -10.26
CA ALA A 204 -31.94 17.91 -11.56
C ALA A 204 -33.41 17.44 -11.69
N SER A 205 -33.98 17.56 -12.89
CA SER A 205 -35.34 17.10 -13.19
C SER A 205 -35.52 15.62 -12.79
N GLY A 206 -36.66 15.29 -12.14
CA GLY A 206 -36.96 13.95 -11.63
C GLY A 206 -36.57 13.73 -10.16
N HIS A 207 -35.65 14.51 -9.59
CA HIS A 207 -35.16 14.31 -8.21
C HIS A 207 -35.90 15.18 -7.17
N ALA A 208 -36.93 15.93 -7.60
CA ALA A 208 -37.71 16.81 -6.72
C ALA A 208 -38.56 16.03 -5.70
N THR A 209 -38.97 14.80 -6.02
CA THR A 209 -39.92 13.98 -5.24
C THR A 209 -39.38 12.63 -4.73
N GLU A 210 -38.17 12.19 -5.12
CA GLU A 210 -37.67 10.82 -4.87
C GLU A 210 -36.33 10.73 -4.11
N ALA A 211 -35.85 11.82 -3.51
CA ALA A 211 -34.51 11.84 -2.89
C ALA A 211 -34.41 11.15 -1.52
N THR A 212 -35.42 10.38 -1.07
CA THR A 212 -35.31 9.62 0.18
C THR A 212 -34.65 8.26 -0.09
N PRO A 213 -33.55 7.92 0.61
CA PRO A 213 -32.90 6.62 0.47
C PRO A 213 -33.78 5.47 1.00
N ASP A 214 -33.87 4.36 0.24
CA ASP A 214 -34.48 3.10 0.72
C ASP A 214 -33.46 2.27 1.52
N TRP A 215 -33.23 2.67 2.76
CA TRP A 215 -32.29 1.98 3.66
C TRP A 215 -32.67 0.54 3.96
N ASP A 216 -33.96 0.20 3.93
CA ASP A 216 -34.42 -1.16 4.20
C ASP A 216 -34.09 -2.09 3.02
N HIS A 217 -34.11 -1.58 1.78
CA HIS A 217 -33.61 -2.31 0.62
C HIS A 217 -32.09 -2.54 0.71
N VAL A 218 -31.32 -1.51 1.07
CA VAL A 218 -29.87 -1.65 1.27
C VAL A 218 -29.57 -2.70 2.34
N GLU A 219 -30.31 -2.72 3.45
CA GLU A 219 -30.13 -3.71 4.52
C GLU A 219 -30.39 -5.14 4.04
N ARG A 220 -31.43 -5.36 3.24
CA ARG A 220 -31.69 -6.68 2.66
C ARG A 220 -30.53 -7.16 1.77
N LEU A 221 -29.98 -6.28 0.94
CA LEU A 221 -28.84 -6.61 0.07
C LEU A 221 -27.57 -6.87 0.88
N TRP A 222 -27.30 -6.05 1.88
CA TRP A 222 -26.13 -6.17 2.75
C TRP A 222 -26.12 -7.50 3.53
N LEU A 223 -27.24 -7.85 4.15
CA LEU A 223 -27.36 -9.11 4.88
C LEU A 223 -27.32 -10.33 3.95
N ALA A 224 -27.79 -10.20 2.70
CA ALA A 224 -27.69 -11.26 1.71
C ALA A 224 -26.25 -11.54 1.25
N ALA A 225 -25.35 -10.55 1.33
CA ALA A 225 -23.92 -10.72 1.06
C ALA A 225 -23.16 -11.44 2.20
N GLY A 226 -23.83 -11.72 3.33
CA GLY A 226 -23.27 -12.45 4.47
C GLY A 226 -22.53 -11.58 5.50
N ASP A 227 -22.67 -10.25 5.40
CA ASP A 227 -22.01 -9.31 6.30
C ASP A 227 -22.93 -8.91 7.47
N THR A 228 -22.34 -8.64 8.64
CA THR A 228 -23.08 -8.02 9.75
C THR A 228 -23.37 -6.55 9.43
N ALA A 229 -24.44 -6.00 10.00
CA ALA A 229 -24.96 -4.69 9.59
C ALA A 229 -24.47 -3.49 10.44
N HIS A 230 -23.33 -3.58 11.13
CA HIS A 230 -22.88 -2.46 11.98
C HIS A 230 -22.46 -1.24 11.16
N THR A 231 -21.71 -1.47 10.07
CA THR A 231 -21.29 -0.45 9.10
C THR A 231 -22.51 0.23 8.49
N LEU A 232 -23.50 -0.57 8.09
CA LEU A 232 -24.74 -0.06 7.55
C LEU A 232 -25.53 0.77 8.57
N ARG A 233 -25.65 0.28 9.83
CA ARG A 233 -26.33 1.02 10.89
C ARG A 233 -25.66 2.37 11.14
N PHE A 234 -24.33 2.39 11.25
CA PHE A 234 -23.58 3.65 11.40
C PHE A 234 -23.84 4.60 10.22
N ALA A 235 -23.82 4.11 8.98
CA ALA A 235 -24.10 4.94 7.80
C ALA A 235 -25.54 5.50 7.82
N ARG A 236 -26.53 4.68 8.21
CA ARG A 236 -27.94 5.08 8.34
C ARG A 236 -28.15 6.10 9.47
N ASP A 237 -27.48 5.92 10.59
CA ASP A 237 -27.54 6.83 11.74
C ASP A 237 -26.91 8.18 11.39
N ALA A 238 -25.74 8.18 10.73
CA ALA A 238 -25.10 9.39 10.23
C ALA A 238 -25.97 10.12 9.20
N ALA A 239 -26.55 9.38 8.24
CA ALA A 239 -27.48 9.93 7.25
C ALA A 239 -28.70 10.59 7.90
N SER A 240 -29.22 10.00 8.98
CA SER A 240 -30.35 10.55 9.73
C SER A 240 -29.98 11.84 10.47
N ALA A 241 -28.74 11.97 10.94
CA ALA A 241 -28.23 13.11 11.70
C ALA A 241 -27.51 14.18 10.85
N LEU A 242 -27.64 14.14 9.52
CA LEU A 242 -26.92 15.07 8.65
C LEU A 242 -27.16 16.56 8.96
N PRO A 243 -28.38 17.04 9.26
CA PRO A 243 -28.57 18.45 9.62
C PRO A 243 -27.71 18.89 10.81
N GLU A 244 -27.64 18.07 11.87
CA GLU A 244 -26.85 18.33 13.07
C GLU A 244 -25.35 18.17 12.85
N LEU A 245 -24.93 17.30 11.93
CA LEU A 245 -23.53 17.18 11.51
C LEU A 245 -23.10 18.40 10.66
N ILE A 246 -24.00 18.90 9.81
CA ILE A 246 -23.78 20.08 8.95
C ILE A 246 -23.59 21.35 9.79
N ASP A 247 -24.46 21.58 10.78
CA ASP A 247 -24.41 22.77 11.64
C ASP A 247 -23.42 22.63 12.81
N GLY A 248 -22.82 21.45 12.99
CA GLY A 248 -21.82 21.16 14.00
C GLY A 248 -22.36 20.93 15.41
N SER A 249 -23.68 20.93 15.60
CA SER A 249 -24.32 20.64 16.90
C SER A 249 -24.11 19.18 17.34
N LEU A 250 -23.88 18.26 16.38
CA LEU A 250 -23.44 16.89 16.62
C LEU A 250 -22.04 16.66 16.03
N LYS A 251 -21.17 16.00 16.80
CA LYS A 251 -19.87 15.53 16.30
C LYS A 251 -19.98 14.07 15.85
N ALA A 252 -19.57 13.77 14.62
CA ALA A 252 -19.61 12.41 14.06
C ALA A 252 -18.85 11.36 14.90
N VAL A 253 -17.84 11.78 15.68
CA VAL A 253 -17.09 10.88 16.58
C VAL A 253 -17.99 10.24 17.64
N HIS A 254 -19.05 10.92 18.06
CA HIS A 254 -20.01 10.37 19.02
C HIS A 254 -20.93 9.32 18.40
N LEU A 255 -21.15 9.36 17.08
CA LEU A 255 -21.87 8.31 16.35
C LEU A 255 -21.00 7.08 16.11
N LEU A 256 -19.70 7.28 15.87
CA LEU A 256 -18.77 6.20 15.62
C LEU A 256 -18.37 5.45 16.90
N PHE A 257 -18.29 6.17 18.03
CA PHE A 257 -17.93 5.62 19.34
C PHE A 257 -19.03 5.89 20.39
N PRO A 258 -20.22 5.30 20.24
CA PRO A 258 -21.32 5.51 21.18
C PRO A 258 -20.89 5.02 22.57
N GLN A 259 -20.89 5.93 23.55
CA GLN A 259 -20.40 5.66 24.91
C GLN A 259 -18.94 5.12 24.98
N GLY A 260 -18.14 5.36 23.94
CA GLY A 260 -16.77 4.85 23.83
C GLY A 260 -16.64 3.40 23.34
N ASP A 261 -17.74 2.78 22.88
CA ASP A 261 -17.71 1.44 22.30
C ASP A 261 -16.98 1.43 20.94
N LEU A 262 -16.07 0.47 20.77
CA LEU A 262 -15.29 0.28 19.54
C LEU A 262 -15.96 -0.67 18.54
N ALA A 263 -17.05 -1.34 18.90
CA ALA A 263 -17.67 -2.37 18.07
C ALA A 263 -18.01 -1.84 16.66
N LEU A 264 -18.56 -0.63 16.56
CA LEU A 264 -18.83 0.02 15.28
C LEU A 264 -17.54 0.30 14.51
N ALA A 265 -16.56 0.96 15.12
CA ALA A 265 -15.29 1.26 14.47
C ALA A 265 -14.58 -0.01 13.97
N HIS A 266 -14.52 -1.07 14.78
CA HIS A 266 -13.98 -2.36 14.35
C HIS A 266 -14.75 -2.95 13.17
N ALA A 267 -16.07 -2.85 13.19
CA ALA A 267 -16.91 -3.36 12.14
C ALA A 267 -16.74 -2.60 10.82
N LEU A 268 -16.67 -1.27 10.84
CA LEU A 268 -16.47 -0.42 9.66
C LEU A 268 -15.25 -0.85 8.84
N TYR A 269 -14.15 -1.15 9.52
CA TYR A 269 -12.92 -1.56 8.86
C TYR A 269 -12.91 -3.03 8.43
N ARG A 270 -13.89 -3.86 8.82
CA ARG A 270 -13.83 -5.32 8.67
C ARG A 270 -14.99 -5.95 7.91
N GLU A 271 -16.18 -5.37 8.00
CA GLU A 271 -17.41 -6.02 7.55
C GLU A 271 -17.52 -6.07 6.04
N SER A 272 -17.21 -4.97 5.34
CA SER A 272 -17.44 -4.92 3.90
C SER A 272 -16.62 -5.97 3.14
N ILE A 273 -17.19 -6.50 2.06
CA ILE A 273 -16.48 -7.47 1.23
C ILE A 273 -15.15 -6.92 0.69
N ALA A 274 -15.08 -5.61 0.41
CA ALA A 274 -13.85 -4.93 0.00
C ALA A 274 -12.80 -4.94 1.13
N ALA A 275 -13.22 -4.68 2.36
CA ALA A 275 -12.34 -4.74 3.53
C ALA A 275 -11.84 -6.15 3.83
N ARG A 276 -12.71 -7.16 3.69
CA ARG A 276 -12.32 -8.57 3.84
C ARG A 276 -11.31 -8.99 2.77
N TYR A 277 -11.54 -8.57 1.52
CA TYR A 277 -10.63 -8.81 0.40
C TYR A 277 -9.26 -8.17 0.62
N GLN A 278 -9.20 -6.88 0.98
CA GLN A 278 -7.90 -6.22 1.18
C GLN A 278 -7.08 -6.86 2.30
N HIS A 279 -7.70 -7.23 3.44
CA HIS A 279 -6.96 -7.87 4.53
C HIS A 279 -6.48 -9.29 4.15
N ALA A 280 -7.31 -10.04 3.41
CA ALA A 280 -6.92 -11.36 2.90
C ALA A 280 -5.80 -11.26 1.86
N ALA A 281 -5.79 -10.21 1.04
CA ALA A 281 -4.74 -9.93 0.06
C ALA A 281 -3.42 -9.54 0.74
N VAL A 282 -3.46 -8.64 1.74
CA VAL A 282 -2.28 -8.32 2.56
C VAL A 282 -1.72 -9.57 3.22
N ALA A 283 -2.57 -10.40 3.84
CA ALA A 283 -2.15 -11.66 4.44
C ALA A 283 -1.52 -12.63 3.42
N SER A 284 -2.07 -12.69 2.20
CA SER A 284 -1.52 -13.51 1.11
C SER A 284 -0.15 -13.01 0.63
N CYS A 285 0.02 -11.69 0.45
CA CYS A 285 1.31 -11.07 0.17
C CYS A 285 2.33 -11.45 1.24
N LEU A 286 1.98 -11.29 2.52
CA LEU A 286 2.87 -11.55 3.64
C LEU A 286 3.29 -13.02 3.73
N SER A 287 2.35 -13.96 3.55
CA SER A 287 2.69 -15.38 3.50
C SER A 287 3.66 -15.69 2.35
N ARG A 288 3.44 -15.13 1.15
CA ARG A 288 4.33 -15.36 0.00
C ARG A 288 5.72 -14.76 0.22
N ILE A 289 5.79 -13.54 0.75
CA ILE A 289 7.06 -12.89 1.10
C ILE A 289 7.81 -13.73 2.14
N ALA A 290 7.13 -14.19 3.19
CA ALA A 290 7.74 -15.01 4.24
C ALA A 290 8.22 -16.38 3.71
N GLN A 291 7.47 -17.03 2.84
CA GLN A 291 7.87 -18.29 2.20
C GLN A 291 9.07 -18.11 1.25
N SER A 292 9.19 -16.95 0.59
CA SER A 292 10.30 -16.68 -0.33
C SER A 292 11.64 -16.40 0.38
N ARG A 293 11.63 -16.15 1.69
CA ARG A 293 12.86 -15.88 2.47
C ARG A 293 13.53 -17.16 2.95
N GLN A 294 14.85 -17.18 2.85
CA GLN A 294 15.68 -18.26 3.38
C GLN A 294 16.30 -17.87 4.73
N GLY A 295 16.02 -18.66 5.78
CA GLY A 295 16.82 -18.77 7.00
C GLY A 295 16.92 -17.57 7.96
N ALA A 296 16.62 -16.34 7.52
CA ALA A 296 16.69 -15.15 8.35
C ALA A 296 15.31 -14.70 8.85
N ARG A 297 15.27 -14.29 10.12
CA ARG A 297 14.07 -13.72 10.76
C ARG A 297 13.57 -12.50 9.97
N LEU A 298 12.28 -12.51 9.61
CA LEU A 298 11.66 -11.45 8.82
C LEU A 298 11.20 -10.30 9.73
N ARG A 299 11.78 -9.10 9.57
CA ARG A 299 11.44 -7.90 10.36
C ARG A 299 10.29 -7.13 9.71
N ILE A 300 9.15 -7.08 10.39
CA ILE A 300 7.92 -6.46 9.88
C ILE A 300 7.56 -5.27 10.74
N LEU A 301 7.25 -4.14 10.11
CA LEU A 301 6.66 -2.97 10.76
C LEU A 301 5.28 -2.70 10.15
N GLU A 302 4.23 -2.74 10.96
CA GLU A 302 2.91 -2.26 10.54
C GLU A 302 2.75 -0.81 10.98
N ALA A 303 2.65 0.12 10.02
CA ALA A 303 2.53 1.55 10.24
C ALA A 303 1.05 1.94 10.35
N GLY A 304 0.68 2.58 11.46
CA GLY A 304 -0.69 3.06 11.73
C GLY A 304 -1.74 1.96 11.64
N GLY A 305 -1.51 0.85 12.35
CA GLY A 305 -2.40 -0.31 12.27
C GLY A 305 -3.77 -0.10 12.93
N GLY A 306 -3.97 0.98 13.68
CA GLY A 306 -5.27 1.42 14.19
C GLY A 306 -6.05 0.33 14.92
N THR A 307 -7.25 0.02 14.43
CA THR A 307 -8.10 -1.03 15.01
C THR A 307 -7.51 -2.45 14.91
N GLY A 308 -6.37 -2.65 14.27
CA GLY A 308 -5.73 -3.94 14.06
C GLY A 308 -6.44 -4.82 13.04
N ALA A 309 -7.29 -4.23 12.19
CA ALA A 309 -8.09 -4.98 11.23
C ALA A 309 -7.24 -5.80 10.24
N THR A 310 -6.16 -5.19 9.75
CA THR A 310 -5.13 -5.86 8.94
C THR A 310 -4.34 -6.88 9.76
N THR A 311 -3.85 -6.50 10.95
CA THR A 311 -3.11 -7.37 11.88
C THR A 311 -3.86 -8.66 12.19
N ASP A 312 -5.17 -8.61 12.38
CA ASP A 312 -6.03 -9.76 12.69
C ASP A 312 -5.99 -10.84 11.60
N GLN A 313 -5.60 -10.50 10.36
CA GLN A 313 -5.41 -11.46 9.26
C GLN A 313 -3.93 -11.72 8.98
N ALA A 314 -3.10 -10.68 9.06
CA ALA A 314 -1.66 -10.77 8.83
C ALA A 314 -0.94 -11.65 9.85
N TRP A 315 -1.22 -11.47 11.15
CA TRP A 315 -0.52 -12.19 12.22
C TRP A 315 -0.75 -13.71 12.16
N PRO A 316 -1.98 -14.23 12.05
CA PRO A 316 -2.21 -15.67 11.88
C PRO A 316 -1.53 -16.25 10.63
N ALA A 317 -1.45 -15.49 9.54
CA ALA A 317 -0.86 -15.91 8.28
C ALA A 317 0.68 -16.07 8.33
N LEU A 318 1.31 -15.62 9.40
CA LEU A 318 2.75 -15.64 9.62
C LEU A 318 3.20 -16.58 10.75
N ARG A 319 2.26 -17.32 11.38
CA ARG A 319 2.55 -18.13 12.59
C ARG A 319 3.60 -19.22 12.40
N ASP A 320 3.72 -19.76 11.19
CA ASP A 320 4.68 -20.84 10.87
C ASP A 320 6.01 -20.28 10.34
N HIS A 321 6.23 -18.96 10.45
CA HIS A 321 7.42 -18.26 9.98
C HIS A 321 8.14 -17.56 11.14
N ASP A 322 9.47 -17.50 11.08
CA ASP A 322 10.26 -16.73 12.03
C ASP A 322 10.17 -15.24 11.71
N VAL A 323 9.32 -14.52 12.45
CA VAL A 323 9.04 -13.09 12.24
C VAL A 323 9.33 -12.25 13.49
N ASP A 324 9.82 -11.04 13.29
CA ASP A 324 9.78 -9.96 14.28
C ASP A 324 8.75 -8.94 13.82
N TYR A 325 7.51 -9.10 14.27
CA TYR A 325 6.40 -8.23 13.88
C TYR A 325 6.19 -7.14 14.92
N LEU A 326 6.39 -5.89 14.49
CA LEU A 326 6.13 -4.68 15.26
C LEU A 326 4.87 -3.98 14.74
N PHE A 327 3.79 -4.04 15.52
CA PHE A 327 2.60 -3.23 15.31
C PHE A 327 2.85 -1.81 15.82
N THR A 328 2.54 -0.79 15.00
CA THR A 328 2.69 0.60 15.42
C THR A 328 1.47 1.45 15.14
N ASP A 329 1.27 2.46 15.98
CA ASP A 329 0.23 3.48 15.83
C ASP A 329 0.65 4.74 16.58
N VAL A 330 0.05 5.89 16.27
CA VAL A 330 0.25 7.13 17.05
C VAL A 330 -0.50 7.10 18.39
N SER A 331 -1.52 6.25 18.49
CA SER A 331 -2.40 6.11 19.64
C SER A 331 -2.02 4.91 20.51
N ARG A 332 -1.64 5.17 21.76
CA ARG A 332 -1.40 4.11 22.76
C ARG A 332 -2.62 3.23 23.02
N PHE A 333 -3.82 3.75 22.79
CA PHE A 333 -5.06 3.01 22.96
C PHE A 333 -5.12 1.80 22.02
N PHE A 334 -4.81 2.01 20.74
CA PHE A 334 -4.81 0.94 19.75
C PHE A 334 -3.73 -0.11 20.02
N LEU A 335 -2.54 0.32 20.49
CA LEU A 335 -1.47 -0.59 20.89
C LEU A 335 -1.95 -1.59 21.97
N GLN A 336 -2.61 -1.08 23.02
CA GLN A 336 -3.11 -1.92 24.12
C GLN A 336 -4.20 -2.89 23.66
N GLN A 337 -5.11 -2.44 22.78
CA GLN A 337 -6.18 -3.28 22.24
C GLN A 337 -5.66 -4.42 21.36
N VAL A 338 -4.62 -4.16 20.56
CA VAL A 338 -4.01 -5.19 19.71
C VAL A 338 -3.17 -6.16 20.55
N GLU A 339 -2.39 -5.67 21.51
CA GLU A 339 -1.60 -6.52 22.41
C GLU A 339 -2.48 -7.50 23.20
N ALA A 340 -3.66 -7.06 23.67
CA ALA A 340 -4.62 -7.91 24.35
C ALA A 340 -5.22 -9.01 23.44
N ARG A 341 -5.42 -8.73 22.15
CA ARG A 341 -5.96 -9.69 21.17
C ARG A 341 -4.91 -10.65 20.61
N HIS A 342 -3.66 -10.19 20.49
CA HIS A 342 -2.53 -10.94 19.93
C HIS A 342 -1.35 -10.99 20.90
N PRO A 343 -1.44 -11.80 21.97
CA PRO A 343 -0.34 -11.95 22.92
C PRO A 343 0.96 -12.38 22.21
N GLY A 344 2.06 -11.69 22.51
CA GLY A 344 3.37 -11.94 21.91
C GLY A 344 3.71 -11.07 20.69
N LEU A 345 2.75 -10.29 20.18
CA LEU A 345 3.02 -9.26 19.17
C LEU A 345 3.72 -8.05 19.81
N ARG A 346 4.78 -7.52 19.20
CA ARG A 346 5.40 -6.28 19.70
C ARG A 346 4.55 -5.08 19.29
N THR A 347 4.43 -4.11 20.18
CA THR A 347 3.75 -2.84 19.91
C THR A 347 4.69 -1.66 20.13
N GLY A 348 4.49 -0.56 19.38
CA GLY A 348 5.32 0.64 19.48
C GLY A 348 4.61 1.88 18.94
N LEU A 349 5.12 3.07 19.28
CA LEU A 349 4.62 4.31 18.68
C LEU A 349 5.38 4.60 17.40
N TYR A 350 4.67 4.98 16.33
CA TYR A 350 5.26 5.47 15.10
C TYR A 350 4.29 6.45 14.42
N ASP A 351 4.84 7.55 13.91
CA ASP A 351 4.10 8.63 13.26
C ASP A 351 4.58 8.76 11.81
N ILE A 352 3.68 8.48 10.87
CA ILE A 352 3.93 8.53 9.42
C ILE A 352 4.07 9.96 8.88
N ASP A 353 3.63 10.97 9.63
CA ASP A 353 3.75 12.38 9.26
C ASP A 353 5.06 13.00 9.78
N ARG A 354 5.96 12.18 10.32
CA ARG A 354 7.26 12.62 10.83
C ARG A 354 8.40 11.81 10.21
N SER A 355 9.55 12.47 10.08
CA SER A 355 10.80 11.80 9.68
C SER A 355 11.06 10.56 10.55
N PRO A 356 11.53 9.43 9.97
CA PRO A 356 11.85 8.23 10.76
C PRO A 356 12.97 8.46 11.78
N SER A 357 13.82 9.45 11.53
CA SER A 357 14.94 9.79 12.40
C SER A 357 14.44 10.21 13.78
N GLY A 358 14.87 9.49 14.82
CA GLY A 358 14.43 9.72 16.20
C GLY A 358 13.15 8.98 16.61
N GLN A 359 12.57 8.15 15.72
CA GLN A 359 11.42 7.29 16.03
C GLN A 359 11.82 5.83 16.34
N GLY A 360 13.13 5.53 16.45
CA GLY A 360 13.62 4.21 16.87
C GLY A 360 13.82 3.19 15.75
N HIS A 361 13.78 3.61 14.49
CA HIS A 361 14.00 2.76 13.32
C HIS A 361 15.18 3.25 12.49
N ALA A 362 16.09 2.35 12.13
CA ALA A 362 17.23 2.68 11.29
C ALA A 362 16.84 2.60 9.81
N VAL A 363 17.46 3.45 8.98
CA VAL A 363 17.34 3.37 7.52
C VAL A 363 17.80 1.98 7.06
N GLY A 364 17.06 1.38 6.13
CA GLY A 364 17.41 0.07 5.60
C GLY A 364 17.28 -1.10 6.59
N SER A 365 16.56 -0.93 7.70
CA SER A 365 16.50 -1.95 8.77
C SER A 365 15.25 -2.82 8.77
N ILE A 366 14.24 -2.50 7.96
CA ILE A 366 12.95 -3.20 7.95
C ILE A 366 12.80 -4.01 6.67
N ASP A 367 12.38 -5.26 6.78
CA ASP A 367 12.26 -6.14 5.62
C ASP A 367 10.90 -6.01 4.93
N VAL A 368 9.84 -5.79 5.71
CA VAL A 368 8.49 -5.56 5.21
C VAL A 368 7.82 -4.47 6.02
N ILE A 369 7.23 -3.49 5.34
CA ILE A 369 6.32 -2.52 5.94
C ILE A 369 4.91 -2.83 5.48
N VAL A 370 3.96 -2.85 6.42
CA VAL A 370 2.52 -2.97 6.17
C VAL A 370 1.87 -1.62 6.46
N ALA A 371 1.06 -1.09 5.53
CA ALA A 371 0.34 0.16 5.70
C ALA A 371 -1.12 -0.01 5.23
N GLY A 372 -2.02 -0.36 6.16
CA GLY A 372 -3.42 -0.64 5.83
C GLY A 372 -4.32 0.56 6.09
N GLY A 373 -4.67 1.32 5.06
CA GLY A 373 -5.64 2.42 5.14
C GLY A 373 -5.17 3.58 6.02
N VAL A 374 -3.87 3.83 6.08
CA VAL A 374 -3.25 4.85 6.94
C VAL A 374 -2.72 6.02 6.11
N LEU A 375 -2.25 5.77 4.88
CA LEU A 375 -1.62 6.79 4.06
C LEU A 375 -2.65 7.73 3.44
N ASN A 376 -3.92 7.32 3.35
CA ASN A 376 -5.05 8.23 3.10
C ASN A 376 -5.33 9.20 4.26
N ALA A 377 -4.81 8.97 5.46
CA ALA A 377 -4.91 9.90 6.59
C ALA A 377 -3.64 10.76 6.78
N ALA A 378 -2.57 10.46 6.05
CA ALA A 378 -1.34 11.24 6.07
C ALA A 378 -1.61 12.68 5.65
N ARG A 379 -0.86 13.63 6.20
CA ARG A 379 -0.89 15.03 5.74
C ARG A 379 -0.30 15.19 4.35
N ASN A 380 0.77 14.44 4.08
CA ASN A 380 1.46 14.45 2.79
C ASN A 380 1.87 13.02 2.41
N THR A 381 1.06 12.38 1.57
CA THR A 381 1.27 10.98 1.17
C THR A 381 2.65 10.75 0.53
N ASP A 382 3.13 11.65 -0.31
CA ASP A 382 4.46 11.55 -0.95
C ASP A 382 5.62 11.54 0.07
N ALA A 383 5.55 12.39 1.09
CA ALA A 383 6.57 12.47 2.14
C ALA A 383 6.56 11.21 3.00
N SER A 384 5.37 10.76 3.42
CA SER A 384 5.22 9.52 4.19
C SER A 384 5.73 8.31 3.40
N LEU A 385 5.40 8.19 2.11
CA LEU A 385 5.90 7.11 1.25
C LEU A 385 7.43 7.11 1.16
N ARG A 386 8.07 8.26 0.94
CA ARG A 386 9.54 8.35 0.92
C ARG A 386 10.17 7.95 2.24
N TRP A 387 9.56 8.32 3.36
CA TRP A 387 10.04 7.95 4.69
C TRP A 387 9.90 6.45 4.95
N LEU A 388 8.75 5.85 4.63
CA LEU A 388 8.57 4.40 4.72
C LEU A 388 9.56 3.66 3.81
N ALA A 389 9.71 4.09 2.56
CA ALA A 389 10.67 3.53 1.62
C ALA A 389 12.11 3.57 2.16
N SER A 390 12.50 4.66 2.84
CA SER A 390 13.84 4.78 3.45
C SER A 390 14.11 3.78 4.58
N LEU A 391 13.07 3.27 5.24
CA LEU A 391 13.21 2.26 6.30
C LEU A 391 13.40 0.86 5.74
N LEU A 392 13.02 0.62 4.48
CA LEU A 392 13.12 -0.69 3.84
C LEU A 392 14.58 -1.04 3.56
N ALA A 393 14.97 -2.25 3.99
CA ALA A 393 16.21 -2.89 3.59
C ALA A 393 16.27 -3.04 2.06
N PRO A 394 17.47 -3.24 1.47
CA PRO A 394 17.57 -3.62 0.07
C PRO A 394 16.71 -4.84 -0.25
N GLY A 395 15.86 -4.74 -1.28
CA GLY A 395 14.88 -5.78 -1.60
C GLY A 395 13.71 -5.91 -0.60
N GLY A 396 13.55 -4.95 0.31
CA GLY A 396 12.43 -4.87 1.24
C GLY A 396 11.12 -4.52 0.54
N TRP A 397 10.01 -4.88 1.19
CA TRP A 397 8.67 -4.75 0.64
C TRP A 397 7.84 -3.69 1.37
N LEU A 398 7.13 -2.84 0.63
CA LEU A 398 5.99 -2.10 1.16
C LEU A 398 4.71 -2.74 0.64
N VAL A 399 3.89 -3.25 1.56
CA VAL A 399 2.55 -3.80 1.28
C VAL A 399 1.52 -2.84 1.86
N LEU A 400 0.68 -2.26 1.02
CA LEU A 400 -0.31 -1.27 1.45
C LEU A 400 -1.69 -1.54 0.86
N SER A 401 -2.73 -1.09 1.57
CA SER A 401 -4.11 -1.16 1.09
C SER A 401 -4.80 0.18 1.26
N GLU A 402 -5.35 0.75 0.20
CA GLU A 402 -5.92 2.11 0.23
C GLU A 402 -7.17 2.22 -0.67
N PRO A 403 -8.15 3.06 -0.30
CA PRO A 403 -9.21 3.46 -1.20
C PRO A 403 -8.65 4.34 -2.33
N THR A 404 -9.27 4.23 -3.50
CA THR A 404 -8.85 4.88 -4.75
C THR A 404 -9.99 5.56 -5.51
N VAL A 405 -11.19 5.50 -4.95
CA VAL A 405 -12.40 6.18 -5.44
C VAL A 405 -13.12 6.80 -4.26
N GLU A 406 -14.01 7.75 -4.54
CA GLU A 406 -14.82 8.35 -3.49
C GLU A 406 -15.84 7.37 -2.93
N GLU A 407 -15.89 7.31 -1.60
CA GLU A 407 -16.89 6.54 -0.88
C GLU A 407 -17.96 7.47 -0.31
N TYR A 408 -19.13 7.49 -0.94
CA TYR A 408 -20.18 8.44 -0.60
C TYR A 408 -20.72 8.26 0.82
N TRP A 409 -20.74 7.02 1.33
CA TRP A 409 -21.13 6.76 2.70
C TRP A 409 -20.10 7.33 3.70
N VAL A 410 -18.80 7.31 3.38
CA VAL A 410 -17.75 7.96 4.16
C VAL A 410 -17.94 9.48 4.12
N MET A 411 -18.22 10.05 2.93
CA MET A 411 -18.51 11.49 2.77
C MET A 411 -19.73 11.95 3.57
N ALA A 412 -20.74 11.11 3.70
CA ALA A 412 -21.96 11.35 4.47
C ALA A 412 -21.82 11.02 5.97
N SER A 413 -20.65 10.57 6.44
CA SER A 413 -20.45 10.13 7.83
C SER A 413 -19.08 10.49 8.41
N GLN A 414 -18.04 9.71 8.13
CA GLN A 414 -16.71 9.87 8.73
C GLN A 414 -16.00 11.14 8.27
N ALA A 415 -16.29 11.64 7.06
CA ALA A 415 -15.63 12.81 6.49
C ALA A 415 -15.80 14.08 7.34
N PHE A 416 -16.84 14.15 8.19
CA PHE A 416 -17.05 15.23 9.15
C PHE A 416 -15.95 15.31 10.24
N MET A 417 -15.07 14.31 10.34
CA MET A 417 -13.97 14.23 11.31
C MET A 417 -12.58 14.25 10.66
N LEU A 418 -12.48 14.21 9.33
CA LEU A 418 -11.20 14.10 8.64
C LEU A 418 -10.48 15.45 8.59
N ALA A 419 -9.16 15.42 8.69
CA ALA A 419 -8.32 16.59 8.48
C ALA A 419 -8.24 16.93 6.98
N GLU A 420 -8.02 18.21 6.66
CA GLU A 420 -7.75 18.64 5.29
C GLU A 420 -6.33 18.20 4.87
N PRO A 421 -6.16 17.57 3.69
CA PRO A 421 -4.85 17.14 3.20
C PRO A 421 -4.01 18.32 2.70
N ASP A 422 -2.68 18.20 2.76
CA ASP A 422 -1.70 19.19 2.27
C ASP A 422 -0.95 18.69 0.99
N ASP A 423 -1.54 17.75 0.25
CA ASP A 423 -0.94 17.11 -0.93
C ASP A 423 -1.84 17.18 -2.18
N GLU A 424 -1.60 16.31 -3.17
CA GLU A 424 -2.32 16.30 -4.44
C GLU A 424 -3.85 16.25 -4.25
N ARG A 425 -4.34 15.66 -3.16
CA ARG A 425 -5.77 15.62 -2.83
C ARG A 425 -6.37 17.00 -2.59
N ALA A 426 -5.59 17.95 -2.08
CA ALA A 426 -6.01 19.33 -1.95
C ALA A 426 -6.20 19.99 -3.32
N ALA A 427 -5.32 19.68 -4.27
CA ALA A 427 -5.34 20.22 -5.63
C ALA A 427 -6.46 19.58 -6.48
N SER A 428 -6.63 18.26 -6.43
CA SER A 428 -7.74 17.54 -7.07
C SER A 428 -9.07 17.73 -6.33
N GLN A 429 -9.01 18.24 -5.10
CA GLN A 429 -10.12 18.36 -4.17
C GLN A 429 -10.85 17.01 -3.97
N SER A 430 -10.11 15.91 -3.80
CA SER A 430 -10.61 14.55 -3.54
C SER A 430 -10.33 14.11 -2.09
N THR A 431 -11.02 13.06 -1.57
CA THR A 431 -10.65 12.48 -0.25
C THR A 431 -9.42 11.59 -0.42
N PHE A 432 -9.39 10.87 -1.54
CA PHE A 432 -8.45 9.80 -1.79
C PHE A 432 -7.69 10.06 -3.09
N LEU A 433 -6.48 9.53 -3.18
CA LEU A 433 -5.74 9.46 -4.43
C LEU A 433 -6.38 8.41 -5.33
N SER A 434 -6.50 8.70 -6.62
CA SER A 434 -6.91 7.73 -7.62
C SER A 434 -5.87 6.61 -7.78
N HIS A 435 -6.25 5.52 -8.43
CA HIS A 435 -5.33 4.41 -8.73
C HIS A 435 -4.08 4.87 -9.49
N ALA A 436 -4.24 5.75 -10.49
CA ALA A 436 -3.11 6.31 -11.24
C ALA A 436 -2.18 7.16 -10.34
N GLN A 437 -2.76 8.02 -9.49
CA GLN A 437 -1.99 8.84 -8.55
C GLN A 437 -1.22 7.98 -7.54
N TRP A 438 -1.78 6.87 -7.07
CA TRP A 438 -1.06 5.91 -6.23
C TRP A 438 0.15 5.30 -6.95
N LEU A 439 -0.01 4.87 -8.19
CA LEU A 439 1.09 4.31 -8.98
C LEU A 439 2.21 5.33 -9.20
N ASP A 440 1.85 6.58 -9.50
CA ASP A 440 2.80 7.68 -9.66
C ASP A 440 3.54 8.01 -8.35
N ALA A 441 2.81 8.08 -7.22
CA ALA A 441 3.40 8.35 -5.91
C ALA A 441 4.35 7.23 -5.46
N LEU A 442 3.99 5.97 -5.72
CA LEU A 442 4.85 4.81 -5.42
C LEU A 442 6.12 4.83 -6.27
N ALA A 443 5.99 5.05 -7.58
CA ALA A 443 7.14 5.18 -8.47
C ALA A 443 8.05 6.37 -8.08
N GLY A 444 7.45 7.51 -7.70
CA GLY A 444 8.16 8.69 -7.21
C GLY A 444 8.92 8.47 -5.90
N ALA A 445 8.51 7.47 -5.09
CA ALA A 445 9.21 7.02 -3.89
C ALA A 445 10.30 5.96 -4.18
N GLY A 446 10.52 5.58 -5.44
CA GLY A 446 11.50 4.56 -5.84
C GLY A 446 11.00 3.12 -5.62
N LEU A 447 9.68 2.94 -5.51
CA LEU A 447 9.06 1.64 -5.29
C LEU A 447 8.49 1.09 -6.61
N GLN A 448 8.88 -0.14 -6.95
CA GLN A 448 8.34 -0.87 -8.09
C GLN A 448 7.13 -1.70 -7.64
N THR A 449 5.97 -1.45 -8.25
CA THR A 449 4.76 -2.24 -8.00
C THR A 449 4.84 -3.61 -8.69
N LEU A 450 4.69 -4.67 -7.90
CA LEU A 450 4.73 -6.07 -8.36
C LEU A 450 3.38 -6.78 -8.20
N VAL A 451 2.59 -6.35 -7.22
CA VAL A 451 1.21 -6.82 -7.00
C VAL A 451 0.30 -5.60 -6.97
N ASP A 452 -0.80 -5.68 -7.69
CA ASP A 452 -1.83 -4.64 -7.75
C ASP A 452 -3.21 -5.30 -7.83
N LEU A 453 -3.88 -5.37 -6.68
CA LEU A 453 -5.11 -6.15 -6.50
C LEU A 453 -6.30 -5.27 -6.13
N PRO A 454 -7.53 -5.70 -6.45
CA PRO A 454 -7.87 -6.92 -7.22
C PRO A 454 -7.45 -6.82 -8.71
N PRO A 455 -7.26 -7.94 -9.42
CA PRO A 455 -6.85 -7.88 -10.83
C PRO A 455 -7.95 -7.27 -11.72
N PRO A 456 -7.61 -6.75 -12.91
CA PRO A 456 -8.61 -6.28 -13.88
C PRO A 456 -9.68 -7.35 -14.15
N GLY A 457 -10.95 -6.93 -14.19
CA GLY A 457 -12.09 -7.84 -14.40
C GLY A 457 -12.57 -8.60 -13.16
N HIS A 458 -11.87 -8.49 -12.03
CA HIS A 458 -12.37 -9.02 -10.75
C HIS A 458 -13.66 -8.30 -10.31
N ALA A 459 -14.59 -9.03 -9.69
CA ALA A 459 -15.90 -8.49 -9.31
C ALA A 459 -15.80 -7.29 -8.35
N LEU A 460 -14.76 -7.21 -7.52
CA LEU A 460 -14.59 -6.10 -6.57
C LEU A 460 -13.81 -4.89 -7.13
N ALA A 461 -13.31 -4.96 -8.38
CA ALA A 461 -12.46 -3.91 -8.94
C ALA A 461 -13.17 -2.54 -9.02
N SER A 462 -14.49 -2.51 -9.22
CA SER A 462 -15.27 -1.28 -9.29
C SER A 462 -15.46 -0.58 -7.94
N LEU A 463 -15.24 -1.28 -6.81
CA LEU A 463 -15.36 -0.69 -5.48
C LEU A 463 -14.17 0.20 -5.12
N GLY A 464 -13.10 0.15 -5.91
CA GLY A 464 -11.98 1.09 -5.81
C GLY A 464 -11.15 0.98 -4.52
N HIS A 465 -11.09 -0.18 -3.87
CA HIS A 465 -10.06 -0.47 -2.87
C HIS A 465 -8.93 -1.25 -3.54
N ARG A 466 -7.68 -0.81 -3.35
CA ARG A 466 -6.50 -1.44 -3.94
C ARG A 466 -5.57 -1.98 -2.87
N VAL A 467 -4.92 -3.10 -3.16
CA VAL A 467 -3.77 -3.61 -2.41
C VAL A 467 -2.56 -3.64 -3.32
N PHE A 468 -1.49 -2.96 -2.91
CA PHE A 468 -0.22 -2.97 -3.62
C PHE A 468 0.83 -3.72 -2.80
N ALA A 469 1.61 -4.58 -3.45
CA ALA A 469 2.90 -5.00 -2.92
C ALA A 469 4.00 -4.45 -3.83
N THR A 470 4.89 -3.69 -3.23
CA THR A 470 5.95 -2.96 -3.93
C THR A 470 7.30 -3.31 -3.33
N GLN A 471 8.35 -3.23 -4.15
CA GLN A 471 9.72 -3.49 -3.73
C GLN A 471 10.59 -2.28 -4.07
N VAL A 472 11.58 -1.97 -3.23
CA VAL A 472 12.58 -0.95 -3.57
C VAL A 472 13.26 -1.35 -4.87
N ALA A 473 13.21 -0.48 -5.88
CA ALA A 473 13.84 -0.76 -7.17
C ALA A 473 15.34 -1.06 -6.96
N PRO A 474 15.91 -2.07 -7.64
CA PRO A 474 17.35 -2.30 -7.59
C PRO A 474 18.05 -1.02 -8.05
N THR A 475 18.94 -0.47 -7.22
CA THR A 475 19.76 0.67 -7.64
C THR A 475 20.60 0.22 -8.85
N PRO A 476 20.51 0.91 -10.00
CA PRO A 476 21.18 0.51 -11.23
C PRO A 476 22.72 0.51 -11.14
#